data_AF-A0A3B8L4I6-F1
#
_entry.id   AF-A0A3B8L4I6-F1
#
_cell.length_a   1.000
_cell.length_b   1.000
_cell.length_c   1.000
_cell.angle_alpha   90.00
_cell.angle_beta   90.00
_cell.angle_gamma   90.00
#
_symmetry.space_group_name_H-M   'P 1'
#
loop_
_entity.id
_entity.type
_entity.pdbx_description
1 polymer ?
#
loop_
_entity_poly.entity_id
_entity_poly.type
_entity_poly.pdbx_seq_one_letter_code
_entity_poly.pdbx_strand_id
1 'polypeptide(L)'
;MSDAPPFVHLHCHSHYSLLDGANRIPQLVSKIKADGMNALALTDHGNLFGAVQFYNECRKQDINPVLGYEAYVAPGHRSDRTPSKNKEASYHLTLLAKNRTGFQNLMTLASMAYLEGFYYKPRIDKEILEAHSDGLICLSGCASSELSHHILAGRDQEAASLVEWYQRVFGENLYLEIQNAGLRIQQECLAGTVDISRRAGIPLVATNDSHYLDRTDAEAHDVLLCVNTRTVISDERRMQLEGDEFFVKSPGEMYDTFPDHHDAVALTQTIADGVDIDLDFTAKHYPVFTPPEGKSDTDYLRELCVERLAWRYGDETTAAVHERLDDELRIIEQMGYSSYFLIVWDFVRFAMEEDIPCQARGS
;
A
#
# COMPACT_ATOMS: atom_id res chain seq x y z
N MET A 1 28.82 9.13 9.24
CA MET A 1 28.01 9.35 8.03
C MET A 1 28.59 8.40 7.01
N SER A 2 27.80 7.51 6.41
CA SER A 2 28.31 6.54 5.43
C SER A 2 28.86 7.28 4.21
N ASP A 3 29.98 6.83 3.66
CA ASP A 3 30.54 7.30 2.39
C ASP A 3 29.75 6.76 1.17
N ALA A 4 28.54 6.24 1.38
CA ALA A 4 27.73 5.64 0.32
C ALA A 4 27.14 6.75 -0.57
N PRO A 5 27.15 6.58 -1.91
CA PRO A 5 26.52 7.54 -2.80
C PRO A 5 24.99 7.58 -2.56
N PRO A 6 24.32 8.72 -2.76
CA PRO A 6 22.90 8.87 -2.44
C PRO A 6 22.03 7.97 -3.32
N PHE A 7 21.19 7.15 -2.69
CA PHE A 7 20.25 6.27 -3.35
C PHE A 7 19.19 5.75 -2.36
N VAL A 8 17.96 5.60 -2.83
CA VAL A 8 16.84 4.98 -2.12
C VAL A 8 16.07 4.09 -3.09
N HIS A 9 15.73 2.87 -2.66
CA HIS A 9 14.80 2.01 -3.41
C HIS A 9 13.38 2.59 -3.36
N LEU A 10 12.90 3.11 -4.49
CA LEU A 10 11.55 3.66 -4.65
C LEU A 10 10.53 2.69 -5.28
N HIS A 11 11.00 1.52 -5.75
CA HIS A 11 10.17 0.46 -6.32
C HIS A 11 10.68 -0.88 -5.75
N CYS A 12 9.96 -1.41 -4.77
CA CYS A 12 10.34 -2.63 -4.05
C CYS A 12 9.10 -3.39 -3.55
N HIS A 13 9.12 -4.70 -3.76
CA HIS A 13 8.06 -5.63 -3.42
C HIS A 13 8.40 -6.40 -2.17
N SER A 14 7.44 -6.50 -1.25
CA SER A 14 7.50 -7.40 -0.10
C SER A 14 6.72 -8.69 -0.37
N HIS A 15 6.78 -9.60 0.60
CA HIS A 15 5.91 -10.76 0.67
C HIS A 15 4.40 -10.46 0.69
N TYR A 16 3.97 -9.19 0.79
CA TYR A 16 2.59 -8.77 0.58
C TYR A 16 2.22 -8.56 -0.90
N SER A 17 3.20 -8.51 -1.80
CA SER A 17 2.99 -8.87 -3.22
C SER A 17 2.81 -10.39 -3.28
N LEU A 18 1.60 -10.83 -2.92
CA LEU A 18 1.32 -12.24 -2.63
C LEU A 18 1.68 -13.14 -3.82
N LEU A 19 2.47 -14.18 -3.52
CA LEU A 19 2.95 -15.18 -4.49
C LEU A 19 3.87 -14.61 -5.57
N ASP A 20 4.53 -13.50 -5.28
CA ASP A 20 5.43 -12.82 -6.20
C ASP A 20 6.64 -12.26 -5.44
N GLY A 21 6.47 -11.18 -4.66
CA GLY A 21 7.53 -10.66 -3.80
C GLY A 21 7.93 -11.62 -2.68
N ALA A 22 9.24 -11.68 -2.39
CA ALA A 22 9.85 -12.55 -1.39
C ALA A 22 10.48 -11.77 -0.21
N ASN A 23 10.58 -10.44 -0.29
CA ASN A 23 11.18 -9.64 0.77
C ASN A 23 10.33 -9.64 2.05
N ARG A 24 10.92 -10.10 3.15
CA ARG A 24 10.33 -9.98 4.49
C ARG A 24 10.67 -8.61 5.06
N ILE A 25 9.65 -7.85 5.47
CA ILE A 25 9.79 -6.45 5.90
C ILE A 25 10.91 -6.22 6.93
N PRO A 26 11.04 -7.00 8.03
CA PRO A 26 12.11 -6.75 9.00
C PRO A 26 13.52 -6.92 8.43
N GLN A 27 13.74 -7.95 7.60
CA GLN A 27 15.01 -8.21 6.93
C GLN A 27 15.31 -7.15 5.87
N LEU A 28 14.30 -6.76 5.10
CA LEU A 28 14.39 -5.71 4.09
C LEU A 28 14.86 -4.39 4.70
N VAL A 29 14.18 -3.90 5.74
CA VAL A 29 14.55 -2.65 6.45
C VAL A 29 15.95 -2.75 7.07
N SER A 30 16.30 -3.92 7.64
CA SER A 30 17.63 -4.15 8.22
C SER A 30 18.74 -4.07 7.16
N LYS A 31 18.50 -4.63 5.96
CA LYS A 31 19.45 -4.56 4.85
C LYS A 31 19.61 -3.13 4.34
N ILE A 32 18.52 -2.40 4.13
CA ILE A 32 18.58 -0.98 3.73
C ILE A 32 19.47 -0.17 4.68
N LYS A 33 19.28 -0.35 5.99
CA LYS A 33 20.10 0.32 7.00
C LYS A 33 21.56 -0.13 6.94
N ALA A 34 21.83 -1.41 6.77
CA ALA A 34 23.18 -1.96 6.68
C ALA A 34 23.94 -1.44 5.45
N ASP A 35 23.24 -1.24 4.34
CA ASP A 35 23.79 -0.69 3.09
C ASP A 35 23.93 0.84 3.12
N GLY A 36 23.62 1.48 4.25
CA GLY A 36 23.87 2.90 4.50
C GLY A 36 22.82 3.85 3.94
N MET A 37 21.66 3.33 3.52
CA MET A 37 20.50 4.12 3.08
C MET A 37 19.66 4.56 4.30
N ASN A 38 18.93 5.67 4.16
CA ASN A 38 18.12 6.26 5.23
C ASN A 38 16.61 6.19 4.98
N ALA A 39 16.17 5.70 3.84
CA ALA A 39 14.77 5.62 3.43
C ALA A 39 14.53 4.37 2.57
N LEU A 40 13.27 3.97 2.44
CA LEU A 40 12.83 2.87 1.60
C LEU A 40 11.37 3.07 1.21
N ALA A 41 11.02 2.76 -0.05
CA ALA A 41 9.63 2.60 -0.46
C ALA A 41 9.19 1.14 -0.44
N LEU A 42 7.91 0.94 -0.09
CA LEU A 42 7.22 -0.33 -0.28
C LEU A 42 6.08 -0.15 -1.29
N THR A 43 6.14 -0.82 -2.43
CA THR A 43 5.26 -0.65 -3.59
C THR A 43 4.63 -1.97 -4.00
N ASP A 44 3.92 -2.63 -3.09
CA ASP A 44 3.35 -3.95 -3.36
C ASP A 44 2.30 -3.94 -4.48
N HIS A 45 2.21 -5.06 -5.21
CA HIS A 45 1.31 -5.23 -6.35
C HIS A 45 -0.16 -5.11 -5.96
N GLY A 46 -0.80 -4.01 -6.38
CA GLY A 46 -2.24 -3.82 -6.29
C GLY A 46 -2.80 -3.87 -4.86
N ASN A 47 -1.97 -3.70 -3.83
CA ASN A 47 -2.43 -3.68 -2.44
C ASN A 47 -1.56 -2.83 -1.50
N LEU A 48 -2.05 -2.60 -0.28
CA LEU A 48 -1.36 -1.89 0.80
C LEU A 48 -1.29 -2.75 2.09
N PHE A 49 -1.34 -4.07 1.97
CA PHE A 49 -1.49 -4.97 3.13
C PHE A 49 -0.34 -4.84 4.13
N GLY A 50 0.87 -4.61 3.63
CA GLY A 50 2.07 -4.45 4.45
C GLY A 50 2.31 -3.04 5.00
N ALA A 51 1.53 -2.03 4.60
CA ALA A 51 1.87 -0.62 4.80
C ALA A 51 2.11 -0.25 6.29
N VAL A 52 1.24 -0.69 7.20
CA VAL A 52 1.36 -0.37 8.64
C VAL A 52 2.52 -1.14 9.29
N GLN A 53 2.72 -2.42 8.94
CA GLN A 53 3.86 -3.19 9.44
C GLN A 53 5.17 -2.57 8.98
N PHE A 54 5.25 -2.20 7.70
CA PHE A 54 6.39 -1.55 7.08
C PHE A 54 6.71 -0.21 7.73
N TYR A 55 5.71 0.66 7.88
CA TYR A 55 5.85 1.95 8.56
C TYR A 55 6.44 1.77 9.97
N ASN A 56 5.86 0.89 10.77
CA ASN A 56 6.29 0.67 12.14
C ASN A 56 7.72 0.10 12.22
N GLU A 57 8.08 -0.82 11.33
CA GLU A 57 9.42 -1.40 11.32
C GLU A 57 10.47 -0.39 10.84
N CYS A 58 10.17 0.43 9.83
CA CYS A 58 11.04 1.54 9.40
C CYS A 58 11.28 2.53 10.55
N ARG A 59 10.21 2.99 11.22
CA ARG A 59 10.31 3.91 12.36
C ARG A 59 11.14 3.32 13.51
N LYS A 60 10.95 2.02 13.82
CA LYS A 60 11.73 1.30 14.83
C LYS A 60 13.22 1.23 14.50
N GLN A 61 13.57 1.18 13.21
CA GLN A 61 14.94 1.09 12.74
C GLN A 61 15.53 2.42 12.27
N ASP A 62 14.83 3.54 12.47
CA ASP A 62 15.28 4.88 12.04
C ASP A 62 15.51 4.98 10.52
N ILE A 63 14.59 4.39 9.75
CA ILE A 63 14.50 4.50 8.29
C ILE A 63 13.24 5.31 7.97
N ASN A 64 13.32 6.27 7.03
CA ASN A 64 12.16 7.03 6.55
C ASN A 64 11.27 6.13 5.68
N PRO A 65 10.02 5.84 6.08
CA PRO A 65 9.12 5.01 5.30
C PRO A 65 8.46 5.81 4.17
N VAL A 66 8.65 5.37 2.93
CA VAL A 66 7.88 5.85 1.77
C VAL A 66 6.77 4.84 1.48
N LEU A 67 5.52 5.18 1.79
CA LEU A 67 4.39 4.29 1.55
C LEU A 67 3.96 4.38 0.08
N GLY A 68 4.07 3.28 -0.64
CA GLY A 68 3.77 3.22 -2.07
C GLY A 68 2.76 2.15 -2.44
N TYR A 69 2.44 2.09 -3.73
CA TYR A 69 1.45 1.22 -4.33
C TYR A 69 1.79 1.04 -5.81
N GLU A 70 2.13 -0.17 -6.23
CA GLU A 70 2.23 -0.44 -7.66
C GLU A 70 0.85 -0.85 -8.18
N ALA A 71 0.18 0.13 -8.80
CA ALA A 71 -1.20 0.01 -9.23
C ALA A 71 -1.30 -0.82 -10.52
N TYR A 72 -2.34 -1.65 -10.60
CA TYR A 72 -2.82 -2.13 -11.89
C TYR A 72 -3.77 -1.07 -12.50
N VAL A 73 -3.44 -0.52 -13.65
CA VAL A 73 -4.26 0.48 -14.36
C VAL A 73 -4.98 -0.20 -15.52
N ALA A 74 -6.31 -0.11 -15.56
CA ALA A 74 -7.09 -0.65 -16.67
C ALA A 74 -6.81 0.15 -17.97
N PRO A 75 -6.73 -0.51 -19.15
CA PRO A 75 -6.58 0.20 -20.44
C PRO A 75 -7.75 1.14 -20.78
N GLY A 76 -8.90 0.93 -20.13
CA GLY A 76 -10.10 1.75 -20.25
C GLY A 76 -10.73 1.94 -18.87
N HIS A 77 -12.06 1.92 -18.80
CA HIS A 77 -12.76 2.04 -17.52
C HIS A 77 -12.54 0.82 -16.63
N ARG A 78 -12.32 1.02 -15.32
CA ARG A 78 -12.00 -0.05 -14.36
C ARG A 78 -13.09 -1.13 -14.24
N SER A 79 -14.35 -0.79 -14.53
CA SER A 79 -15.48 -1.73 -14.52
C SER A 79 -15.60 -2.58 -15.79
N ASP A 80 -14.79 -2.32 -16.82
CA ASP A 80 -14.81 -3.13 -18.05
C ASP A 80 -14.31 -4.56 -17.76
N ARG A 81 -15.06 -5.54 -18.26
CA ARG A 81 -14.78 -6.98 -18.16
C ARG A 81 -14.72 -7.65 -19.53
N THR A 82 -14.74 -6.84 -20.59
CA THR A 82 -14.68 -7.32 -21.96
C THR A 82 -13.32 -7.98 -22.17
N PRO A 83 -13.27 -9.25 -22.63
CA PRO A 83 -12.02 -9.89 -22.97
C PRO A 83 -11.34 -9.05 -24.06
N SER A 84 -10.24 -8.38 -23.71
CA SER A 84 -9.52 -7.55 -24.66
C SER A 84 -9.02 -8.42 -25.82
N LYS A 85 -9.34 -8.04 -27.05
CA LYS A 85 -8.70 -8.60 -28.25
C LYS A 85 -7.21 -8.22 -28.32
N ASN A 86 -6.82 -7.14 -27.63
CA ASN A 86 -5.45 -6.65 -27.46
C ASN A 86 -4.95 -7.03 -26.05
N LYS A 87 -4.54 -8.29 -25.91
CA LYS A 87 -3.67 -8.96 -24.90
C LYS A 87 -3.52 -8.47 -23.44
N GLU A 88 -3.60 -7.20 -23.10
CA GLU A 88 -3.31 -6.69 -21.74
C GLU A 88 -4.58 -6.42 -20.94
N ALA A 89 -4.65 -7.02 -19.75
CA ALA A 89 -5.75 -6.80 -18.81
C ALA A 89 -5.56 -5.55 -17.94
N SER A 90 -4.31 -5.11 -17.79
CA SER A 90 -3.88 -3.96 -17.00
C SER A 90 -2.41 -3.58 -17.29
N TYR A 91 -2.06 -2.34 -17.02
CA TYR A 91 -0.70 -1.80 -16.95
C TYR A 91 -0.24 -1.64 -15.52
N HIS A 92 1.06 -1.57 -15.28
CA HIS A 92 1.61 -1.18 -13.97
C HIS A 92 1.83 0.34 -13.89
N LEU A 93 1.69 0.90 -12.68
CA LEU A 93 2.02 2.29 -12.38
C LEU A 93 2.51 2.42 -10.93
N THR A 94 3.70 2.98 -10.74
CA THR A 94 4.30 3.15 -9.41
C THR A 94 3.83 4.45 -8.78
N LEU A 95 3.10 4.37 -7.66
CA LEU A 95 2.62 5.54 -6.91
C LEU A 95 3.21 5.57 -5.51
N LEU A 96 3.65 6.74 -5.07
CA LEU A 96 4.21 6.97 -3.73
C LEU A 96 3.41 8.06 -3.02
N ALA A 97 3.09 7.86 -1.74
CA ALA A 97 2.53 8.91 -0.91
C ALA A 97 3.63 9.89 -0.51
N LYS A 98 3.46 11.17 -0.88
CA LYS A 98 4.34 12.26 -0.45
C LYS A 98 4.09 12.68 1.00
N ASN A 99 2.83 12.57 1.43
CA ASN A 99 2.36 13.01 2.74
C ASN A 99 1.11 12.22 3.17
N ARG A 100 0.54 12.58 4.33
CA ARG A 100 -0.67 11.93 4.88
C ARG A 100 -1.86 11.94 3.91
N THR A 101 -2.07 13.03 3.16
CA THR A 101 -3.13 13.11 2.13
C THR A 101 -2.88 12.10 1.02
N GLY A 102 -1.63 12.01 0.54
CA GLY A 102 -1.24 11.00 -0.43
C GLY A 102 -1.52 9.58 0.05
N PHE A 103 -1.20 9.27 1.31
CA PHE A 103 -1.47 7.94 1.86
C PHE A 103 -2.98 7.64 1.95
N GLN A 104 -3.81 8.62 2.30
CA GLN A 104 -5.27 8.49 2.27
C GLN A 104 -5.79 8.22 0.85
N ASN A 105 -5.22 8.90 -0.15
CA ASN A 105 -5.54 8.67 -1.55
C ASN A 105 -5.09 7.28 -2.03
N LEU A 106 -3.91 6.80 -1.64
CA LEU A 106 -3.50 5.41 -1.93
C LEU A 106 -4.48 4.40 -1.33
N MET A 107 -4.90 4.59 -0.06
CA MET A 107 -5.90 3.72 0.58
C MET A 107 -7.23 3.72 -0.18
N THR A 108 -7.66 4.89 -0.66
CA THR A 108 -8.90 5.04 -1.45
C THR A 108 -8.77 4.31 -2.79
N LEU A 109 -7.69 4.54 -3.52
CA LEU A 109 -7.41 3.90 -4.81
C LEU A 109 -7.34 2.38 -4.67
N ALA A 110 -6.59 1.85 -3.70
CA ALA A 110 -6.51 0.42 -3.45
C ALA A 110 -7.88 -0.18 -3.10
N SER A 111 -8.67 0.51 -2.27
CA SER A 111 -10.02 0.06 -1.90
C SER A 111 -10.96 0.00 -3.11
N MET A 112 -10.99 1.06 -3.93
CA MET A 112 -11.80 1.11 -5.15
C MET A 112 -11.36 0.07 -6.19
N ALA A 113 -10.05 -0.20 -6.28
CA ALA A 113 -9.52 -1.23 -7.17
C ALA A 113 -10.08 -2.63 -6.84
N TYR A 114 -10.21 -2.96 -5.56
CA TYR A 114 -10.84 -4.21 -5.09
C TYR A 114 -12.37 -4.20 -5.19
N LEU A 115 -13.03 -3.10 -4.81
CA LEU A 115 -14.50 -3.04 -4.73
C LEU A 115 -15.17 -2.87 -6.11
N GLU A 116 -14.55 -2.14 -7.03
CA GLU A 116 -15.14 -1.77 -8.32
C GLU A 116 -14.35 -2.34 -9.51
N GLY A 117 -13.02 -2.37 -9.41
CA GLY A 117 -12.12 -2.59 -10.53
C GLY A 117 -11.65 -4.04 -10.75
N PHE A 118 -12.03 -4.96 -9.86
CA PHE A 118 -11.45 -6.29 -9.83
C PHE A 118 -11.79 -7.13 -11.07
N TYR A 119 -10.77 -7.46 -11.86
CA TYR A 119 -10.84 -8.39 -12.99
C TYR A 119 -9.49 -9.11 -13.11
N TYR A 120 -9.39 -10.31 -12.52
CA TYR A 120 -8.15 -11.05 -12.23
C TYR A 120 -7.19 -10.34 -11.27
N LYS A 121 -7.02 -9.02 -11.40
CA LYS A 121 -6.27 -8.12 -10.53
C LYS A 121 -7.17 -6.95 -10.09
N PRO A 122 -6.90 -6.32 -8.93
CA PRO A 122 -7.59 -5.10 -8.49
C PRO A 122 -7.08 -3.92 -9.31
N ARG A 123 -7.89 -3.39 -10.22
CA ARG A 123 -7.46 -2.33 -11.16
C ARG A 123 -8.07 -0.97 -10.83
N ILE A 124 -7.28 0.08 -10.92
CA ILE A 124 -7.76 1.47 -11.01
C ILE A 124 -7.96 1.87 -12.48
N ASP A 125 -8.40 3.09 -12.72
CA ASP A 125 -8.37 3.74 -14.03
C ASP A 125 -7.93 5.20 -13.91
N LYS A 126 -7.79 5.87 -15.06
CA LYS A 126 -7.37 7.27 -15.14
C LYS A 126 -8.36 8.23 -14.48
N GLU A 127 -9.65 7.90 -14.43
CA GLU A 127 -10.68 8.74 -13.80
C GLU A 127 -10.45 8.84 -12.29
N ILE A 128 -10.36 7.70 -11.60
CA ILE A 128 -10.17 7.71 -10.14
C ILE A 128 -8.76 8.13 -9.77
N LEU A 129 -7.77 7.86 -10.63
CA LEU A 129 -6.41 8.32 -10.43
C LEU A 129 -6.33 9.85 -10.47
N GLU A 130 -6.99 10.50 -11.44
CA GLU A 130 -7.06 11.96 -11.51
C GLU A 130 -7.79 12.54 -10.29
N ALA A 131 -8.91 11.93 -9.87
CA ALA A 131 -9.69 12.35 -8.71
C ALA A 131 -8.95 12.23 -7.35
N HIS A 132 -8.00 11.31 -7.25
CA HIS A 132 -7.25 11.02 -6.01
C HIS A 132 -5.73 11.21 -6.19
N SER A 133 -5.32 12.17 -7.02
CA SER A 133 -3.90 12.44 -7.35
C SER A 133 -3.18 13.32 -6.32
N ASP A 134 -3.90 14.05 -5.47
CA ASP A 134 -3.30 14.98 -4.51
C ASP A 134 -2.38 14.25 -3.51
N GLY A 135 -1.23 14.85 -3.23
CA GLY A 135 -0.21 14.26 -2.36
C GLY A 135 0.47 12.99 -2.90
N LEU A 136 0.25 12.61 -4.17
CA LEU A 136 0.92 11.47 -4.80
C LEU A 136 2.13 11.90 -5.64
N ILE A 137 3.17 11.09 -5.60
CA ILE A 137 4.28 11.06 -6.54
C ILE A 137 4.05 9.88 -7.49
N CYS A 138 4.25 10.11 -8.78
CA CYS A 138 4.02 9.14 -9.84
C CYS A 138 5.34 8.84 -10.56
N LEU A 139 5.72 7.56 -10.61
CA LEU A 139 6.78 7.09 -11.48
C LEU A 139 6.13 6.35 -12.65
N SER A 140 6.62 6.58 -13.87
CA SER A 140 5.96 6.08 -15.09
C SER A 140 5.83 4.54 -15.18
N GLY A 141 6.52 3.79 -14.32
CA GLY A 141 6.36 2.35 -14.14
C GLY A 141 7.45 1.50 -14.78
N CYS A 142 7.37 0.20 -14.53
CA CYS A 142 8.28 -0.83 -15.04
C CYS A 142 8.02 -1.16 -16.52
N ALA A 143 8.66 -2.22 -17.05
CA ALA A 143 8.46 -2.70 -18.42
C ALA A 143 7.00 -3.11 -18.74
N SER A 144 6.18 -3.37 -17.73
CA SER A 144 4.73 -3.64 -17.85
C SER A 144 3.84 -2.39 -17.73
N SER A 145 4.43 -1.20 -17.74
CA SER A 145 3.70 0.08 -17.71
C SER A 145 3.07 0.46 -19.05
N GLU A 146 2.08 1.35 -19.01
CA GLU A 146 1.43 1.89 -20.22
C GLU A 146 2.44 2.66 -21.09
N LEU A 147 3.39 3.37 -20.45
CA LEU A 147 4.44 4.09 -21.16
C LEU A 147 5.37 3.15 -21.91
N SER A 148 5.92 2.14 -21.22
CA SER A 148 6.78 1.12 -21.82
C SER A 148 6.06 0.38 -22.95
N HIS A 149 4.78 0.08 -22.79
CA HIS A 149 3.97 -0.54 -23.83
C HIS A 149 3.85 0.31 -25.10
N HIS A 150 3.71 1.63 -24.99
CA HIS A 150 3.73 2.52 -26.15
C HIS A 150 5.12 2.61 -26.79
N ILE A 151 6.18 2.72 -25.99
CA ILE A 151 7.58 2.75 -26.46
C ILE A 151 7.90 1.49 -27.27
N LEU A 152 7.68 0.31 -26.69
CA LEU A 152 7.99 -0.98 -27.32
C LEU A 152 7.18 -1.24 -28.59
N ALA A 153 6.01 -0.61 -28.71
CA ALA A 153 5.16 -0.68 -29.90
C ALA A 153 5.49 0.39 -30.96
N GLY A 154 6.48 1.26 -30.73
CA GLY A 154 6.81 2.38 -31.62
C GLY A 154 5.69 3.42 -31.76
N ARG A 155 4.84 3.54 -30.72
CA ARG A 155 3.70 4.46 -30.66
C ARG A 155 4.09 5.76 -29.97
N ASP A 156 5.00 6.50 -30.62
CA ASP A 156 5.63 7.69 -30.05
C ASP A 156 4.61 8.78 -29.69
N GLN A 157 3.56 8.95 -30.50
CA GLN A 157 2.53 9.96 -30.27
C GLN A 157 1.67 9.63 -29.05
N GLU A 158 1.31 8.37 -28.89
CA GLU A 158 0.55 7.89 -27.73
C GLU A 158 1.41 7.96 -26.46
N ALA A 159 2.69 7.60 -26.54
CA ALA A 159 3.63 7.74 -25.42
C ALA A 159 3.76 9.21 -24.96
N ALA A 160 3.92 10.15 -25.90
CA ALA A 160 3.96 11.57 -25.59
C ALA A 160 2.64 12.07 -24.99
N SER A 161 1.50 11.67 -25.56
CA SER A 161 0.17 12.07 -25.07
C SER A 161 -0.11 11.54 -23.67
N LEU A 162 0.36 10.33 -23.35
CA LEU A 162 0.28 9.74 -22.02
C LEU A 162 1.10 10.54 -21.01
N VAL A 163 2.33 10.92 -21.36
CA VAL A 163 3.21 11.71 -20.50
C VAL A 163 2.66 13.11 -20.28
N GLU A 164 2.09 13.76 -21.29
CA GLU A 164 1.36 15.02 -21.14
C GLU A 164 0.18 14.88 -20.18
N TRP A 165 -0.56 13.76 -20.26
CA TRP A 165 -1.64 13.48 -19.32
C TRP A 165 -1.11 13.31 -17.89
N TYR A 166 -0.04 12.53 -17.68
CA TYR A 166 0.59 12.39 -16.37
C TYR A 166 1.06 13.75 -15.83
N GLN A 167 1.69 14.58 -16.67
CA GLN A 167 2.20 15.89 -16.28
C GLN A 167 1.07 16.83 -15.84
N ARG A 168 -0.08 16.77 -16.50
CA ARG A 168 -1.28 17.52 -16.11
C ARG A 168 -1.84 17.08 -14.76
N VAL A 169 -1.78 15.78 -14.45
CA VAL A 169 -2.35 15.20 -13.22
C VAL A 169 -1.40 15.36 -12.03
N PHE A 170 -0.12 15.04 -12.19
CA PHE A 170 0.84 14.98 -11.09
C PHE A 170 1.75 16.21 -10.99
N GLY A 171 1.81 17.05 -12.02
CA GLY A 171 2.62 18.25 -12.03
C GLY A 171 4.10 17.94 -11.77
N GLU A 172 4.70 18.64 -10.82
CA GLU A 172 6.11 18.46 -10.42
C GLU A 172 6.38 17.12 -9.72
N ASN A 173 5.34 16.36 -9.34
CA ASN A 173 5.49 15.06 -8.71
C ASN A 173 5.52 13.90 -9.72
N LEU A 174 5.69 14.18 -11.01
CA LEU A 174 5.89 13.17 -12.06
C LEU A 174 7.38 12.93 -12.31
N TYR A 175 7.77 11.66 -12.36
CA TYR A 175 9.10 11.21 -12.74
C TYR A 175 8.99 10.08 -13.77
N LEU A 176 9.91 10.05 -14.74
CA LEU A 176 9.99 8.94 -15.69
C LEU A 176 10.95 7.88 -15.16
N GLU A 177 10.41 6.68 -14.93
CA GLU A 177 11.09 5.58 -14.28
C GLU A 177 11.98 4.82 -15.28
N ILE A 178 13.25 4.61 -14.92
CA ILE A 178 14.18 3.77 -15.66
C ILE A 178 14.68 2.61 -14.79
N GLN A 179 14.78 1.44 -15.40
CA GLN A 179 15.18 0.18 -14.78
C GLN A 179 16.19 -0.53 -15.70
N ASN A 180 17.14 -1.26 -15.12
CA ASN A 180 18.14 -2.00 -15.88
C ASN A 180 18.64 -3.25 -15.12
N ALA A 181 18.02 -4.39 -15.42
CA ALA A 181 18.39 -5.74 -14.99
C ALA A 181 19.20 -6.47 -16.08
N GLY A 182 19.77 -5.75 -17.06
CA GLY A 182 20.52 -6.34 -18.18
C GLY A 182 19.65 -7.00 -19.26
N LEU A 183 18.32 -6.85 -19.18
CA LEU A 183 17.38 -7.43 -20.14
C LEU A 183 17.16 -6.53 -21.35
N ARG A 184 17.09 -7.11 -22.55
CA ARG A 184 16.88 -6.36 -23.80
C ARG A 184 15.61 -5.49 -23.77
N ILE A 185 14.51 -6.02 -23.22
CA ILE A 185 13.25 -5.27 -23.10
C ILE A 185 13.41 -4.02 -22.23
N GLN A 186 14.16 -4.11 -21.12
CA GLN A 186 14.42 -2.96 -20.25
C GLN A 186 15.40 -1.97 -20.90
N GLN A 187 16.39 -2.43 -21.66
CA GLN A 187 17.27 -1.55 -22.45
C GLN A 187 16.48 -0.73 -23.49
N GLU A 188 15.54 -1.36 -24.20
CA GLU A 188 14.66 -0.68 -25.16
C GLU A 188 13.74 0.33 -24.46
N CYS A 189 13.14 -0.05 -23.32
CA CYS A 189 12.32 0.85 -22.50
C CYS A 189 13.13 2.04 -21.96
N LEU A 190 14.34 1.79 -21.44
CA LEU A 190 15.23 2.81 -20.90
C LEU A 190 15.57 3.84 -21.98
N ALA A 191 16.01 3.39 -23.16
CA ALA A 191 16.36 4.28 -24.25
C ALA A 191 15.18 5.17 -24.69
N GLY A 192 13.99 4.59 -24.84
CA GLY A 192 12.79 5.34 -25.19
C GLY A 192 12.35 6.32 -24.09
N THR A 193 12.45 5.91 -22.82
CA THR A 193 12.08 6.74 -21.68
C THR A 193 13.02 7.94 -21.52
N VAL A 194 14.33 7.74 -21.71
CA VAL A 194 15.33 8.82 -21.73
C VAL A 194 15.04 9.82 -22.84
N ASP A 195 14.67 9.36 -24.03
CA ASP A 195 14.32 10.25 -25.13
C ASP A 195 13.05 11.06 -24.86
N ILE A 196 12.00 10.44 -24.31
CA ILE A 196 10.76 11.13 -23.92
C ILE A 196 11.03 12.13 -22.79
N SER A 197 11.80 11.74 -21.77
CA SER A 197 12.23 12.63 -20.68
C SER A 197 12.88 13.90 -21.21
N ARG A 198 13.84 13.76 -22.13
CA ARG A 198 14.54 14.90 -22.75
C ARG A 198 13.59 15.82 -23.53
N ARG A 199 12.63 15.24 -24.26
CA ARG A 199 11.65 16.01 -25.05
C ARG A 199 10.63 16.74 -24.18
N ALA A 200 10.16 16.09 -23.12
CA ALA A 200 9.12 16.62 -22.23
C ALA A 200 9.67 17.50 -21.10
N GLY A 201 10.97 17.41 -20.80
CA GLY A 201 11.60 18.11 -19.67
C GLY A 201 11.24 17.52 -18.32
N ILE A 202 10.94 16.21 -18.25
CA ILE A 202 10.54 15.52 -17.02
C ILE A 202 11.73 14.74 -16.46
N PRO A 203 12.06 14.85 -15.17
CA PRO A 203 13.21 14.17 -14.59
C PRO A 203 13.11 12.64 -14.67
N LEU A 204 14.26 11.99 -14.83
CA LEU A 204 14.40 10.53 -14.75
C LEU A 204 14.64 10.10 -13.30
N VAL A 205 14.09 8.96 -12.91
CA VAL A 205 14.38 8.31 -11.63
C VAL A 205 14.76 6.85 -11.87
N ALA A 206 15.86 6.41 -11.26
CA ALA A 206 16.33 5.04 -11.40
C ALA A 206 15.81 4.15 -10.27
N THR A 207 15.25 3.00 -10.61
CA THR A 207 14.77 1.99 -9.66
C THR A 207 15.25 0.59 -10.08
N ASN A 208 15.05 -0.41 -9.21
CA ASN A 208 15.47 -1.79 -9.50
C ASN A 208 14.35 -2.82 -9.44
N ASP A 209 13.11 -2.42 -9.12
CA ASP A 209 11.96 -3.32 -9.04
C ASP A 209 12.26 -4.59 -8.21
N SER A 210 12.71 -4.38 -6.97
CA SER A 210 13.33 -5.47 -6.19
C SER A 210 12.27 -6.41 -5.60
N HIS A 211 12.36 -7.70 -5.93
CA HIS A 211 11.43 -8.75 -5.51
C HIS A 211 12.00 -9.67 -4.43
N TYR A 212 13.31 -9.77 -4.30
CA TYR A 212 13.98 -10.60 -3.29
C TYR A 212 15.16 -9.86 -2.65
N LEU A 213 15.69 -10.41 -1.55
CA LEU A 213 16.56 -9.64 -0.65
C LEU A 213 17.99 -9.61 -1.19
N ASP A 214 18.56 -10.78 -1.43
CA ASP A 214 19.93 -10.93 -1.92
C ASP A 214 19.94 -11.61 -3.28
N ARG A 215 20.97 -11.33 -4.10
CA ARG A 215 21.14 -11.94 -5.43
C ARG A 215 20.99 -13.47 -5.42
N THR A 216 21.45 -14.12 -4.36
CA THR A 216 21.38 -15.58 -4.17
C THR A 216 19.95 -16.12 -3.98
N ASP A 217 18.98 -15.25 -3.68
CA ASP A 217 17.58 -15.64 -3.47
C ASP A 217 16.80 -15.78 -4.80
N ALA A 218 17.43 -15.49 -5.94
CA ALA A 218 16.79 -15.57 -7.26
C ALA A 218 16.19 -16.96 -7.54
N GLU A 219 16.88 -18.04 -7.16
CA GLU A 219 16.37 -19.41 -7.33
C GLU A 219 15.14 -19.66 -6.44
N ALA A 220 15.17 -19.21 -5.18
CA ALA A 220 14.04 -19.34 -4.27
C ALA A 220 12.81 -18.54 -4.76
N HIS A 221 13.05 -17.38 -5.36
CA HIS A 221 12.02 -16.56 -5.98
C HIS A 221 11.42 -17.22 -7.23
N ASP A 222 12.21 -17.84 -8.11
CA ASP A 222 11.69 -18.63 -9.25
C ASP A 222 10.77 -19.78 -8.79
N VAL A 223 11.11 -20.45 -7.67
CA VAL A 223 10.22 -21.45 -7.06
C VAL A 223 8.91 -20.83 -6.56
N LEU A 224 8.96 -19.64 -5.95
CA LEU A 224 7.76 -18.92 -5.52
C LEU A 224 6.84 -18.60 -6.71
N LEU A 225 7.39 -18.14 -7.83
CA LEU A 225 6.63 -17.90 -9.06
C LEU A 225 6.00 -19.20 -9.60
N CYS A 226 6.73 -20.31 -9.58
CA CYS A 226 6.18 -21.61 -9.95
C CYS A 226 4.95 -22.01 -9.11
N VAL A 227 4.97 -21.72 -7.81
CA VAL A 227 3.82 -21.96 -6.91
C VAL A 227 2.63 -21.11 -7.31
N ASN A 228 2.86 -19.83 -7.65
CA ASN A 228 1.82 -18.91 -8.12
C ASN A 228 1.15 -19.40 -9.40
N THR A 229 1.96 -19.73 -10.40
CA THR A 229 1.50 -20.10 -11.74
C THR A 229 1.15 -21.58 -11.89
N ARG A 230 1.32 -22.38 -10.83
CA ARG A 230 1.09 -23.83 -10.82
C ARG A 230 1.91 -24.55 -11.90
N THR A 231 3.14 -24.09 -12.11
CA THR A 231 4.12 -24.68 -13.03
C THR A 231 5.24 -25.36 -12.24
N VAL A 232 6.14 -26.05 -12.94
CA VAL A 232 7.32 -26.69 -12.33
C VAL A 232 8.60 -26.06 -12.90
N ILE A 233 9.70 -26.10 -12.15
CA ILE A 233 10.99 -25.51 -12.56
C ILE A 233 11.48 -26.07 -13.91
N SER A 234 11.20 -27.35 -14.18
CA SER A 234 11.58 -27.99 -15.44
C SER A 234 10.81 -27.52 -16.67
N ASP A 235 9.76 -26.70 -16.50
CA ASP A 235 9.04 -26.09 -17.62
C ASP A 235 9.81 -24.85 -18.10
N GLU A 236 10.37 -24.93 -19.32
CA GLU A 236 11.10 -23.82 -19.95
C GLU A 236 10.20 -22.64 -20.33
N ARG A 237 8.86 -22.82 -20.32
CA ARG A 237 7.88 -21.78 -20.63
C ARG A 237 7.21 -21.21 -19.38
N ARG A 238 7.66 -21.58 -18.18
CA ARG A 238 7.14 -21.04 -16.92
C ARG A 238 7.35 -19.53 -16.84
N MET A 239 6.52 -18.88 -16.04
CA MET A 239 6.77 -17.50 -15.65
C MET A 239 7.99 -17.45 -14.73
N GLN A 240 8.97 -16.61 -15.08
CA GLN A 240 10.17 -16.35 -14.30
C GLN A 240 10.61 -14.91 -14.57
N LEU A 241 11.33 -14.31 -13.63
CA LEU A 241 12.13 -13.13 -13.91
C LEU A 241 13.46 -13.61 -14.51
N GLU A 242 13.77 -13.18 -15.73
CA GLU A 242 15.01 -13.57 -16.41
C GLU A 242 16.23 -12.97 -15.69
N GLY A 243 17.18 -13.82 -15.28
CA GLY A 243 18.40 -13.39 -14.56
C GLY A 243 18.24 -13.33 -13.04
N ASP A 244 19.20 -12.69 -12.38
CA ASP A 244 19.35 -12.62 -10.92
C ASP A 244 19.46 -11.18 -10.37
N GLU A 245 19.00 -10.19 -11.14
CA GLU A 245 19.24 -8.76 -10.90
C GLU A 245 18.11 -8.05 -10.12
N PHE A 246 17.03 -8.74 -9.75
CA PHE A 246 15.86 -8.19 -9.05
C PHE A 246 15.96 -8.26 -7.52
N PHE A 247 17.18 -8.19 -7.00
CA PHE A 247 17.44 -8.13 -5.56
C PHE A 247 17.59 -6.69 -5.07
N VAL A 248 17.58 -6.51 -3.74
CA VAL A 248 17.85 -5.20 -3.12
C VAL A 248 19.33 -4.85 -3.27
N LYS A 249 19.66 -4.11 -4.33
CA LYS A 249 21.02 -3.62 -4.61
C LYS A 249 21.49 -2.59 -3.58
N SER A 250 22.78 -2.60 -3.28
CA SER A 250 23.46 -1.52 -2.57
C SER A 250 23.52 -0.24 -3.42
N PRO A 251 23.77 0.94 -2.83
CA PRO A 251 23.95 2.16 -3.60
C PRO A 251 25.05 2.05 -4.66
N GLY A 252 26.19 1.44 -4.34
CA GLY A 252 27.28 1.25 -5.31
C GLY A 252 26.85 0.44 -6.54
N GLU A 253 26.17 -0.68 -6.33
CA GLU A 253 25.65 -1.53 -7.42
C GLU A 253 24.62 -0.78 -8.30
N MET A 254 23.83 0.12 -7.71
CA MET A 254 22.90 0.96 -8.47
C MET A 254 23.62 1.99 -9.34
N TYR A 255 24.69 2.61 -8.87
CA TYR A 255 25.51 3.50 -9.69
C TYR A 255 26.20 2.72 -10.83
N ASP A 256 26.73 1.53 -10.54
CA ASP A 256 27.33 0.65 -11.56
C ASP A 256 26.31 0.18 -12.61
N THR A 257 25.04 0.03 -12.21
CA THR A 257 23.92 -0.33 -13.11
C THR A 257 23.56 0.82 -14.08
N PHE A 258 23.82 2.07 -13.69
CA PHE A 258 23.41 3.29 -14.39
C PHE A 258 24.58 4.28 -14.59
N PRO A 259 25.68 3.87 -15.27
CA PRO A 259 26.91 4.68 -15.36
C PRO A 259 26.72 6.05 -16.02
N ASP A 260 25.75 6.15 -16.94
CA ASP A 260 25.41 7.39 -17.66
C ASP A 260 24.23 8.17 -17.02
N HIS A 261 23.66 7.67 -15.92
CA HIS A 261 22.44 8.19 -15.28
C HIS A 261 22.55 8.26 -13.75
N HIS A 262 23.75 8.56 -13.22
CA HIS A 262 23.96 8.75 -11.78
C HIS A 262 23.07 9.83 -11.17
N ASP A 263 22.67 10.83 -11.95
CA ASP A 263 21.71 11.86 -11.56
C ASP A 263 20.33 11.28 -11.28
N ALA A 264 19.83 10.37 -12.12
CA ALA A 264 18.58 9.66 -11.91
C ALA A 264 18.62 8.73 -10.68
N VAL A 265 19.79 8.14 -10.39
CA VAL A 265 20.02 7.35 -9.17
C VAL A 265 20.01 8.25 -7.94
N ALA A 266 20.75 9.37 -7.95
CA ALA A 266 20.81 10.33 -6.85
C ALA A 266 19.46 11.00 -6.56
N LEU A 267 18.63 11.23 -7.58
CA LEU A 267 17.31 11.85 -7.46
C LEU A 267 16.37 11.04 -6.55
N THR A 268 16.54 9.72 -6.46
CA THR A 268 15.75 8.86 -5.57
C THR A 268 15.81 9.32 -4.11
N GLN A 269 17.00 9.72 -3.64
CA GLN A 269 17.21 10.27 -2.30
C GLN A 269 16.48 11.61 -2.14
N THR A 270 16.57 12.48 -3.14
CA THR A 270 15.88 13.79 -3.11
C THR A 270 14.37 13.62 -3.04
N ILE A 271 13.81 12.66 -3.77
CA ILE A 271 12.38 12.31 -3.70
C ILE A 271 12.03 11.83 -2.30
N ALA A 272 12.80 10.88 -1.74
CA ALA A 272 12.57 10.33 -0.42
C ALA A 272 12.71 11.37 0.71
N ASP A 273 13.63 12.32 0.60
CA ASP A 273 13.80 13.44 1.53
C ASP A 273 12.59 14.40 1.52
N GLY A 274 11.88 14.47 0.39
CA GLY A 274 10.64 15.23 0.24
C GLY A 274 9.38 14.51 0.72
N VAL A 275 9.50 13.26 1.19
CA VAL A 275 8.38 12.46 1.73
C VAL A 275 8.32 12.61 3.25
N ASP A 276 7.16 13.04 3.74
CA ASP A 276 6.87 13.17 5.17
C ASP A 276 5.53 12.52 5.51
N ILE A 277 5.59 11.25 5.92
CA ILE A 277 4.43 10.46 6.35
C ILE A 277 4.40 10.40 7.87
N ASP A 278 3.49 11.16 8.49
CA ASP A 278 3.20 11.07 9.91
C ASP A 278 1.85 10.39 10.16
N LEU A 279 1.91 9.18 10.72
CA LEU A 279 0.73 8.38 11.12
C LEU A 279 0.57 8.40 12.64
N ASP A 280 -0.54 8.97 13.09
CA ASP A 280 -0.94 8.97 14.49
C ASP A 280 -1.71 7.69 14.84
N PHE A 281 -1.05 6.80 15.58
CA PHE A 281 -1.66 5.58 16.13
C PHE A 281 -2.15 5.74 17.58
N THR A 282 -2.07 6.95 18.15
CA THR A 282 -2.54 7.25 19.51
C THR A 282 -4.00 7.67 19.55
N ALA A 283 -4.52 8.21 18.44
CA ALA A 283 -5.92 8.55 18.28
C ALA A 283 -6.81 7.29 18.39
N LYS A 284 -7.83 7.37 19.26
CA LYS A 284 -8.83 6.32 19.43
C LYS A 284 -10.05 6.64 18.56
N HIS A 285 -10.34 5.78 17.60
CA HIS A 285 -11.50 5.90 16.70
C HIS A 285 -12.59 4.90 17.07
N TYR A 286 -13.32 5.15 18.17
CA TYR A 286 -14.44 4.31 18.55
C TYR A 286 -15.74 4.76 17.85
N PRO A 287 -16.60 3.83 17.42
CA PRO A 287 -17.96 4.18 17.03
C PRO A 287 -18.70 4.81 18.21
N VAL A 288 -19.53 5.80 17.93
CA VAL A 288 -20.34 6.49 18.94
C VAL A 288 -21.77 5.95 18.85
N PHE A 289 -22.30 5.46 19.96
CA PHE A 289 -23.71 5.06 20.02
C PHE A 289 -24.57 6.31 20.01
N THR A 290 -25.68 6.32 19.28
CA THR A 290 -26.62 7.45 19.25
C THR A 290 -27.86 7.10 20.08
N PRO A 291 -27.99 7.63 21.31
CA PRO A 291 -29.15 7.37 22.16
C PRO A 291 -30.42 8.06 21.63
N PRO A 292 -31.60 7.71 22.18
CA PRO A 292 -32.83 8.46 21.95
C PRO A 292 -32.68 9.96 22.25
N GLU A 293 -33.51 10.78 21.59
CA GLU A 293 -33.43 12.24 21.66
C GLU A 293 -33.42 12.75 23.12
N GLY A 294 -32.49 13.67 23.39
CA GLY A 294 -32.34 14.30 24.71
C GLY A 294 -31.51 13.51 25.73
N LYS A 295 -30.91 12.38 25.37
CA LYS A 295 -30.06 11.58 26.28
C LYS A 295 -28.60 11.54 25.83
N SER A 296 -27.68 11.59 26.79
CA SER A 296 -26.29 11.21 26.56
C SER A 296 -26.13 9.68 26.57
N ASP A 297 -25.01 9.17 26.07
CA ASP A 297 -24.69 7.75 26.13
C ASP A 297 -24.51 7.26 27.59
N THR A 298 -23.94 8.11 28.45
CA THR A 298 -23.82 7.85 29.88
C THR A 298 -25.18 7.71 30.58
N ASP A 299 -26.12 8.63 30.32
CA ASP A 299 -27.46 8.61 30.91
C ASP A 299 -28.25 7.40 30.43
N TYR A 300 -28.17 7.12 29.12
CA TYR A 300 -28.92 6.02 28.52
C TYR A 300 -28.39 4.65 28.98
N LEU A 301 -27.07 4.49 29.11
CA LEU A 301 -26.49 3.27 29.66
C LEU A 301 -26.96 3.04 31.11
N ARG A 302 -26.93 4.10 31.94
CA ARG A 302 -27.41 4.02 33.32
C ARG A 302 -28.88 3.62 33.39
N GLU A 303 -29.73 4.25 32.58
CA GLU A 303 -31.16 3.93 32.51
C GLU A 303 -31.41 2.46 32.19
N LEU A 304 -30.74 1.94 31.14
CA LEU A 304 -30.86 0.54 30.74
C LEU A 304 -30.40 -0.43 31.83
N CYS A 305 -29.28 -0.14 32.49
CA CYS A 305 -28.78 -0.97 33.58
C CYS A 305 -29.77 -0.99 34.75
N VAL A 306 -30.30 0.17 35.14
CA VAL A 306 -31.27 0.28 36.24
C VAL A 306 -32.58 -0.43 35.89
N GLU A 307 -33.11 -0.25 34.68
CA GLU A 307 -34.33 -0.92 34.22
C GLU A 307 -34.19 -2.46 34.25
N ARG A 308 -33.01 -2.98 33.89
CA ARG A 308 -32.76 -4.41 33.76
C ARG A 308 -32.23 -5.08 35.03
N LEU A 309 -32.00 -4.35 36.11
CA LEU A 309 -31.59 -4.93 37.40
C LEU A 309 -32.58 -5.98 37.90
N ALA A 310 -33.88 -5.69 37.84
CA ALA A 310 -34.93 -6.60 38.32
C ALA A 310 -34.98 -7.90 37.49
N TRP A 311 -34.72 -7.83 36.19
CA TRP A 311 -34.62 -9.03 35.34
C TRP A 311 -33.48 -9.96 35.77
N ARG A 312 -32.36 -9.39 36.26
CA ARG A 312 -31.18 -10.18 36.64
C ARG A 312 -31.20 -10.66 38.08
N TYR A 313 -31.72 -9.86 39.01
CA TYR A 313 -31.63 -10.10 40.46
C TYR A 313 -33.00 -10.30 41.14
N GLY A 314 -34.11 -10.11 40.44
CA GLY A 314 -35.47 -10.11 41.02
C GLY A 314 -35.86 -8.77 41.65
N ASP A 315 -37.06 -8.71 42.25
CA ASP A 315 -37.64 -7.47 42.80
C ASP A 315 -36.94 -6.97 44.09
N GLU A 316 -36.26 -7.85 44.81
CA GLU A 316 -35.52 -7.53 46.05
C GLU A 316 -34.02 -7.32 45.79
N THR A 317 -33.66 -6.17 45.22
CA THR A 317 -32.24 -5.79 45.05
C THR A 317 -31.64 -5.26 46.36
N THR A 318 -30.40 -5.67 46.68
CA THR A 318 -29.70 -5.22 47.89
C THR A 318 -28.94 -3.91 47.65
N ALA A 319 -28.67 -3.16 48.73
CA ALA A 319 -27.85 -1.94 48.65
C ALA A 319 -26.47 -2.19 48.00
N ALA A 320 -25.87 -3.36 48.26
CA ALA A 320 -24.58 -3.75 47.68
C ALA A 320 -24.62 -3.88 46.15
N VAL A 321 -25.77 -4.25 45.55
CA VAL A 321 -25.92 -4.34 44.09
C VAL A 321 -25.97 -2.95 43.46
N HIS A 322 -26.70 -2.01 44.08
CA HIS A 322 -26.79 -0.62 43.61
C HIS A 322 -25.45 0.09 43.73
N GLU A 323 -24.78 -0.03 44.88
CA GLU A 323 -23.45 0.55 45.09
C GLU A 323 -22.44 0.03 44.05
N ARG A 324 -22.48 -1.28 43.77
CA ARG A 324 -21.62 -1.87 42.75
C ARG A 324 -21.94 -1.35 41.34
N LEU A 325 -23.22 -1.23 40.99
CA LEU A 325 -23.62 -0.68 39.69
C LEU A 325 -23.15 0.77 39.53
N ASP A 326 -23.33 1.59 40.56
CA ASP A 326 -22.91 2.99 40.55
C ASP A 326 -21.40 3.14 40.41
N ASP A 327 -20.62 2.33 41.11
CA ASP A 327 -19.17 2.32 41.00
C ASP A 327 -18.69 1.94 39.59
N GLU A 328 -19.27 0.90 38.99
CA GLU A 328 -18.92 0.46 37.64
C GLU A 328 -19.29 1.51 36.59
N LEU A 329 -20.52 2.04 36.63
CA LEU A 329 -20.97 3.08 35.69
C LEU A 329 -20.11 4.34 35.79
N ARG A 330 -19.73 4.74 37.01
CA ARG A 330 -18.83 5.88 37.22
C ARG A 330 -17.47 5.67 36.57
N ILE A 331 -16.88 4.48 36.69
CA ILE A 331 -15.59 4.17 36.06
C ILE A 331 -15.73 4.12 34.53
N ILE A 332 -16.79 3.50 34.01
CA ILE A 332 -17.08 3.43 32.57
C ILE A 332 -17.19 4.82 31.96
N GLU A 333 -17.93 5.72 32.62
CA GLU A 333 -18.05 7.12 32.23
C GLU A 333 -16.69 7.84 32.25
N GLN A 334 -15.94 7.72 33.35
CA GLN A 334 -14.62 8.35 33.50
C GLN A 334 -13.62 7.91 32.41
N MET A 335 -13.71 6.66 31.96
CA MET A 335 -12.86 6.11 30.91
C MET A 335 -13.39 6.39 29.48
N GLY A 336 -14.61 6.92 29.35
CA GLY A 336 -15.24 7.21 28.06
C GLY A 336 -15.72 5.96 27.31
N TYR A 337 -16.15 4.92 28.02
CA TYR A 337 -16.56 3.64 27.43
C TYR A 337 -18.07 3.42 27.33
N SER A 338 -18.91 4.40 27.68
CA SER A 338 -20.37 4.27 27.67
C SER A 338 -20.92 3.82 26.30
N SER A 339 -20.51 4.50 25.22
CA SER A 339 -20.86 4.09 23.85
C SER A 339 -20.44 2.65 23.51
N TYR A 340 -19.28 2.20 23.98
CA TYR A 340 -18.83 0.82 23.74
C TYR A 340 -19.78 -0.20 24.39
N PHE A 341 -20.16 0.01 25.66
CA PHE A 341 -21.13 -0.85 26.35
C PHE A 341 -22.48 -0.87 25.66
N LEU A 342 -22.97 0.29 25.21
CA LEU A 342 -24.24 0.39 24.48
C LEU A 342 -24.21 -0.34 23.14
N ILE A 343 -23.11 -0.24 22.37
CA ILE A 343 -22.96 -0.96 21.11
C ILE A 343 -22.98 -2.48 21.35
N VAL A 344 -22.22 -2.95 22.34
CA VAL A 344 -22.18 -4.39 22.68
C VAL A 344 -23.55 -4.88 23.15
N TRP A 345 -24.19 -4.11 24.02
CA TRP A 345 -25.55 -4.41 24.47
C TRP A 345 -26.53 -4.49 23.29
N ASP A 346 -26.47 -3.56 22.33
CA ASP A 346 -27.44 -3.49 21.24
C ASP A 346 -27.38 -4.71 20.31
N PHE A 347 -26.19 -5.11 19.87
CA PHE A 347 -26.09 -6.30 19.00
C PHE A 347 -26.35 -7.60 19.76
N VAL A 348 -26.08 -7.67 21.07
CA VAL A 348 -26.42 -8.84 21.90
C VAL A 348 -27.94 -8.91 22.12
N ARG A 349 -28.60 -7.79 22.40
CA ARG A 349 -30.06 -7.70 22.52
C ARG A 349 -30.72 -8.17 21.23
N PHE A 350 -30.29 -7.63 20.10
CA PHE A 350 -30.78 -8.03 18.77
C PHE A 350 -30.62 -9.53 18.53
N ALA A 351 -29.44 -10.08 18.82
CA ALA A 351 -29.21 -11.51 18.64
C ALA A 351 -30.12 -12.37 19.53
N MET A 352 -30.40 -11.95 20.77
CA MET A 352 -31.35 -12.64 21.64
C MET A 352 -32.81 -12.55 21.13
N GLU A 353 -33.21 -11.39 20.59
CA GLU A 353 -34.54 -11.17 20.01
C GLU A 353 -34.78 -12.02 18.75
N GLU A 354 -33.72 -12.28 17.98
CA GLU A 354 -33.75 -13.09 16.75
C GLU A 354 -33.35 -14.56 16.96
N ASP A 355 -33.33 -15.04 18.21
CA ASP A 355 -32.95 -16.41 18.57
C ASP A 355 -31.56 -16.84 18.05
N ILE A 356 -30.63 -15.89 17.87
CA ILE A 356 -29.24 -16.12 17.47
C ILE A 356 -28.41 -16.45 18.73
N PRO A 357 -27.80 -17.65 18.82
CA PRO A 357 -27.05 -18.04 20.00
C PRO A 357 -25.87 -17.11 20.32
N CYS A 358 -25.86 -16.57 21.54
CA CYS A 358 -24.78 -15.72 22.05
C CYS A 358 -24.11 -16.35 23.27
N GLN A 359 -22.77 -16.35 23.31
CA GLN A 359 -21.98 -16.82 24.45
C GLN A 359 -20.94 -15.76 24.86
N ALA A 360 -20.81 -15.55 26.16
CA ALA A 360 -19.79 -14.66 26.73
C ALA A 360 -18.45 -15.40 26.88
N ARG A 361 -17.34 -14.69 26.66
CA ARG A 361 -15.98 -15.15 26.95
C ARG A 361 -15.07 -13.95 27.23
N GLY A 362 -14.02 -14.16 28.01
CA GLY A 362 -13.09 -13.10 28.39
C GLY A 362 -13.43 -12.49 29.75
N SER A 363 -12.87 -11.31 30.01
CA SER A 363 -13.01 -10.52 31.25
C SER A 363 -14.25 -9.63 31.22
#